data_AF-A0A5B8KZA9-F1
#
_entry.id   AF-A0A5B8KZA9-F1
#
_cell.length_a   1.000
_cell.length_b   1.000
_cell.length_c   1.000
_cell.angle_alpha   90.00
_cell.angle_beta   90.00
_cell.angle_gamma   90.00
#
_symmetry.space_group_name_H-M   'P 1'
#
loop_
_entity.id
_entity.type
_entity.pdbx_description
1 polymer ?
#
loop_
_entity_poly.entity_id
_entity_poly.type
_entity_poly.pdbx_seq_one_letter_code
_entity_poly.pdbx_strand_id
1 'polypeptide(L)'
;MDLSDNVANGSNDNLIELTADVVAAYVSNNPVPAAELPNLIADIHAALGRVGASPEQAPAEKPKPAVNPKKSIHDDYIICLEDGKKFKSLKRHLMTHYGLTPDQYREKWGLDAGYPMVAPNYAAARSQLAKKMGLGRKRKSR
;
A
#
# COMPACT_ATOMS: atom_id res chain seq x y z
N MET A 1 -36.75 -4.65 -13.55
CA MET A 1 -36.98 -5.88 -12.77
C MET A 1 -35.62 -6.48 -12.58
N ASP A 2 -34.91 -5.97 -11.59
CA ASP A 2 -33.48 -6.19 -11.35
C ASP A 2 -33.26 -7.58 -10.73
N LEU A 3 -32.45 -8.41 -11.40
CA LEU A 3 -32.10 -9.77 -10.96
C LEU A 3 -30.98 -9.78 -9.89
N SER A 4 -30.47 -8.61 -9.49
CA SER A 4 -29.33 -8.45 -8.57
C SER A 4 -29.70 -8.47 -7.07
N ASP A 5 -30.95 -8.23 -6.70
CA ASP A 5 -31.37 -8.17 -5.28
C ASP A 5 -31.68 -9.53 -4.64
N ASN A 6 -31.82 -10.60 -5.44
CA ASN A 6 -32.23 -11.92 -4.93
C ASN A 6 -31.07 -12.73 -4.32
N VAL A 7 -29.83 -12.55 -4.81
CA VAL A 7 -28.67 -13.34 -4.35
C VAL A 7 -28.22 -12.91 -2.96
N ALA A 8 -28.27 -11.61 -2.64
CA ALA A 8 -27.89 -11.10 -1.33
C ALA A 8 -28.90 -11.48 -0.23
N ASN A 9 -30.19 -11.53 -0.56
CA ASN A 9 -31.23 -11.86 0.41
C ASN A 9 -31.19 -13.34 0.82
N GLY A 10 -30.95 -14.24 -0.14
CA GLY A 10 -30.81 -15.67 0.15
C GLY A 10 -29.63 -15.99 1.09
N SER A 11 -28.51 -15.27 1.00
CA SER A 11 -27.38 -15.49 1.92
C SER A 11 -27.66 -15.03 3.35
N ASN A 12 -28.42 -13.94 3.51
CA ASN A 12 -28.82 -13.44 4.83
C ASN A 12 -29.85 -14.36 5.49
N ASP A 13 -30.84 -14.84 4.74
CA ASP A 13 -31.85 -15.78 5.25
C ASP A 13 -31.22 -17.10 5.71
N ASN A 14 -30.28 -17.65 4.93
CA ASN A 14 -29.52 -18.85 5.33
C ASN A 14 -28.67 -18.62 6.59
N LEU A 15 -28.11 -17.42 6.77
CA LEU A 15 -27.29 -17.10 7.94
C LEU A 15 -28.14 -16.97 9.20
N ILE A 16 -29.34 -16.41 9.08
CA ILE A 16 -30.33 -16.34 10.17
C ILE A 16 -30.77 -17.75 10.56
N GLU A 17 -31.05 -18.63 9.58
CA GLU A 17 -31.45 -20.03 9.83
C GLU A 17 -30.33 -20.80 10.57
N LEU A 18 -29.09 -20.73 10.08
CA LEU A 18 -27.94 -21.35 10.76
C LEU A 18 -27.72 -20.79 12.17
N THR A 19 -27.88 -19.48 12.36
CA THR A 19 -27.72 -18.85 13.67
C THR A 19 -28.78 -19.37 14.65
N ALA A 20 -30.04 -19.48 14.20
CA ALA A 20 -31.15 -19.98 15.02
C ALA A 20 -30.93 -21.43 15.45
N ASP A 21 -30.49 -22.30 14.53
CA ASP A 21 -30.19 -23.70 14.81
C ASP A 21 -29.07 -23.86 15.85
N VAL A 22 -27.99 -23.09 15.71
CA VAL A 22 -26.85 -23.13 16.64
C VAL A 22 -27.25 -22.63 18.03
N VAL A 23 -28.01 -21.52 18.11
CA VAL A 23 -28.50 -20.98 19.39
C VAL A 23 -29.45 -21.97 20.06
N ALA A 24 -30.37 -22.59 19.32
CA ALA A 24 -31.29 -23.59 19.84
C ALA A 24 -30.54 -24.83 20.39
N ALA A 25 -29.54 -25.33 19.67
CA ALA A 25 -28.69 -26.41 20.14
C ALA A 25 -27.89 -26.02 21.40
N TYR A 26 -27.36 -24.80 21.44
CA TYR A 26 -26.57 -24.34 22.58
C TYR A 26 -27.40 -24.18 23.86
N VAL A 27 -28.58 -23.54 23.77
CA VAL A 27 -29.46 -23.30 24.92
C VAL A 27 -30.17 -24.58 25.38
N SER A 28 -30.40 -25.55 24.49
CA SER A 28 -30.97 -26.85 24.89
C SER A 28 -30.02 -27.69 25.77
N ASN A 29 -28.72 -27.49 25.63
CA ASN A 29 -27.70 -28.23 26.37
C ASN A 29 -26.99 -27.39 27.46
N ASN A 30 -27.22 -26.08 27.49
CA ASN A 30 -26.61 -25.16 28.46
C ASN A 30 -27.66 -24.19 29.02
N PRO A 31 -27.85 -24.11 30.35
CA PRO A 31 -28.74 -23.12 30.94
C PRO A 31 -28.13 -21.72 30.81
N VAL A 32 -28.75 -20.86 29.99
CA VAL A 32 -28.31 -19.48 29.75
C VAL A 32 -29.29 -18.49 30.42
N PRO A 33 -28.82 -17.49 31.18
CA PRO A 33 -29.69 -16.44 31.70
C PRO A 33 -30.40 -15.68 30.57
N ALA A 34 -31.68 -15.33 30.78
CA ALA A 34 -32.46 -14.59 29.78
C ALA A 34 -31.83 -13.25 29.37
N ALA A 35 -31.03 -12.64 30.25
CA ALA A 35 -30.31 -11.40 29.98
C ALA A 35 -29.12 -11.57 29.00
N GLU A 36 -28.54 -12.76 28.88
CA GLU A 36 -27.38 -13.03 28.04
C GLU A 36 -27.75 -13.54 26.65
N LEU A 37 -29.01 -14.00 26.48
CA LEU A 37 -29.55 -14.52 25.23
C LEU A 37 -29.41 -13.56 24.03
N PRO A 38 -29.71 -12.25 24.15
CA PRO A 38 -29.53 -11.32 23.04
C PRO A 38 -28.07 -11.16 22.61
N ASN A 39 -27.14 -11.16 23.57
CA ASN A 39 -25.70 -11.04 23.28
C ASN A 39 -25.19 -12.29 22.58
N LEU A 40 -25.60 -13.47 23.04
CA LEU A 40 -25.23 -14.75 22.44
C LEU A 40 -25.67 -14.84 20.96
N ILE A 41 -26.90 -14.41 20.66
CA ILE A 41 -27.42 -14.39 19.27
C ILE A 41 -26.57 -13.45 18.41
N ALA A 42 -26.27 -12.25 18.91
CA ALA A 42 -25.46 -11.27 18.19
C ALA A 42 -24.03 -11.77 17.91
N ASP A 43 -23.41 -12.41 18.90
CA ASP A 43 -22.05 -12.95 18.79
C ASP A 43 -21.95 -14.08 17.76
N ILE A 44 -22.90 -15.02 17.77
CA ILE A 44 -22.94 -16.13 16.82
C ILE A 44 -23.23 -15.64 15.41
N HIS A 45 -24.22 -14.75 15.24
CA HIS A 45 -24.54 -14.15 13.94
C HIS A 45 -23.34 -13.39 13.37
N ALA A 46 -22.66 -12.60 14.19
CA ALA A 46 -21.46 -11.87 13.78
C ALA A 46 -20.28 -12.81 13.48
N ALA A 47 -20.13 -13.91 14.23
CA ALA A 47 -19.10 -14.91 13.98
C ALA A 47 -19.32 -15.62 12.64
N LEU A 48 -20.55 -16.05 12.35
CA LEU A 48 -20.91 -16.69 11.07
C LEU A 48 -20.76 -15.73 9.89
N GLY A 49 -21.16 -14.45 10.04
CA GLY A 49 -20.97 -13.43 9.01
C GLY A 49 -19.50 -13.13 8.68
N ARG A 50 -18.59 -13.40 9.62
CA ARG A 50 -17.14 -13.29 9.40
C ARG A 50 -16.53 -14.53 8.75
N VAL A 51 -17.18 -15.69 8.84
CA VAL A 51 -16.69 -16.93 8.21
C VAL A 51 -16.92 -16.84 6.71
N GLY A 52 -15.86 -16.53 5.97
CA GLY A 52 -15.88 -16.35 4.50
C GLY A 52 -15.73 -14.90 4.06
N ALA A 53 -15.93 -13.93 4.96
CA ALA A 53 -15.41 -12.58 4.76
C ALA A 53 -13.89 -12.65 4.96
N SER A 54 -13.13 -12.54 3.87
CA SER A 54 -11.70 -12.26 3.95
C SER A 54 -11.54 -11.05 4.89
N PRO A 55 -10.64 -11.10 5.90
CA PRO A 55 -10.49 -9.97 6.81
C PRO A 55 -10.30 -8.72 5.95
N GLU A 56 -11.20 -7.75 6.12
CA GLU A 56 -11.09 -6.43 5.52
C GLU A 56 -9.68 -5.96 5.82
N GLN A 57 -8.84 -5.97 4.79
CA GLN A 57 -7.43 -5.71 4.91
C GLN A 57 -7.34 -4.28 5.43
N ALA A 58 -6.95 -4.14 6.71
CA ALA A 58 -6.84 -2.84 7.37
C ALA A 58 -6.19 -1.87 6.36
N PRO A 59 -6.80 -0.70 6.09
CA PRO A 59 -6.38 0.16 4.99
C PRO A 59 -4.89 0.37 5.13
N ALA A 60 -4.13 -0.15 4.16
CA ALA A 60 -2.68 -0.19 4.20
C ALA A 60 -2.20 1.20 4.62
N GLU A 61 -1.62 1.31 5.82
CA GLU A 61 -1.09 2.57 6.31
C GLU A 61 -0.14 3.07 5.24
N LYS A 62 -0.50 4.19 4.59
CA LYS A 62 0.32 4.78 3.53
C LYS A 62 1.74 4.85 4.07
N PRO A 63 2.75 4.27 3.38
CA PRO A 63 4.10 4.19 3.91
C PRO A 63 4.53 5.61 4.26
N LYS A 64 4.75 5.85 5.55
CA LYS A 64 5.25 7.14 6.02
C LYS A 64 6.62 7.32 5.39
N PRO A 65 6.87 8.42 4.65
CA PRO A 65 8.14 8.61 3.99
C PRO A 65 9.26 8.59 5.04
N ALA A 66 10.29 7.78 4.81
CA ALA A 66 11.39 7.57 5.77
C ALA A 66 12.06 8.89 6.18
N VAL A 67 12.02 9.90 5.29
CA VAL A 67 12.47 11.27 5.54
C VAL A 67 11.59 12.25 4.76
N ASN A 68 11.55 13.51 5.18
CA ASN A 68 10.90 14.56 4.40
C ASN A 68 11.58 14.66 3.01
N PRO A 69 10.83 14.69 1.90
CA PRO A 69 11.39 14.78 0.55
C PRO A 69 12.35 15.96 0.29
N LYS A 70 12.24 17.06 1.04
CA LYS A 70 13.20 18.17 0.93
C LYS A 70 14.52 17.89 1.64
N LYS A 71 14.52 16.98 2.62
CA LYS A 71 15.69 16.59 3.44
C LYS A 71 16.37 15.31 2.94
N SER A 72 15.81 14.64 1.94
CA SER A 72 16.43 13.44 1.35
C SER A 72 17.61 13.77 0.42
N ILE A 73 17.76 15.02 -0.01
CA ILE A 73 18.83 15.45 -0.93
C ILE A 73 19.97 16.05 -0.12
N HIS A 74 21.15 15.44 -0.21
CA HIS A 74 22.41 16.01 0.28
C HIS A 74 23.44 16.07 -0.85
N ASP A 75 24.48 16.88 -0.67
CA ASP A 75 25.48 17.16 -1.71
C ASP A 75 26.20 15.88 -2.18
N ASP A 76 26.53 14.98 -1.24
CA ASP A 76 27.29 13.75 -1.51
C ASP A 76 26.45 12.48 -1.57
N TYR A 77 25.21 12.51 -1.07
CA TYR A 77 24.31 11.36 -1.04
C TYR A 77 22.84 11.77 -1.09
N ILE A 78 22.01 10.85 -1.58
CA ILE A 78 20.55 10.96 -1.59
C ILE A 78 19.96 9.81 -0.77
N ILE A 79 18.94 10.12 0.04
CA ILE A 79 18.22 9.17 0.89
C ILE A 79 17.01 8.64 0.12
N CYS A 80 16.82 7.33 0.10
CA CYS A 80 15.63 6.70 -0.44
C CYS A 80 14.44 6.84 0.53
N LEU A 81 13.27 7.19 0.01
CA LEU A 81 12.05 7.38 0.82
C LEU A 81 11.37 6.05 1.19
N GLU A 82 11.72 4.96 0.49
CA GLU A 82 11.19 3.61 0.73
C GLU A 82 11.94 2.89 1.86
N ASP A 83 13.28 2.98 1.89
CA ASP A 83 14.11 2.21 2.84
C ASP A 83 14.94 3.07 3.79
N GLY A 84 14.97 4.40 3.60
CA GLY A 84 15.73 5.33 4.43
C GLY A 84 17.26 5.25 4.27
N LYS A 85 17.77 4.48 3.30
CA LYS A 85 19.22 4.30 3.12
C LYS A 85 19.83 5.38 2.22
N LYS A 86 21.12 5.64 2.45
CA LYS A 86 21.91 6.64 1.75
C LYS A 86 22.57 6.03 0.52
N PHE A 87 22.39 6.65 -0.64
CA PHE A 87 22.98 6.22 -1.91
C PHE A 87 23.61 7.40 -2.64
N LYS A 88 24.64 7.15 -3.46
CA LYS A 88 25.14 8.18 -4.40
C LYS A 88 24.20 8.34 -5.62
N SER A 89 23.54 7.25 -6.01
CA SER A 89 22.59 7.18 -7.12
C SER A 89 21.39 6.34 -6.71
N LEU A 90 20.22 6.97 -6.62
CA LEU A 90 18.96 6.31 -6.28
C LEU A 90 18.42 5.50 -7.46
N LYS A 91 18.69 5.92 -8.70
CA LYS A 91 18.20 5.28 -9.93
C LYS A 91 18.50 3.77 -9.99
N ARG A 92 19.73 3.36 -9.63
CA ARG A 92 20.12 1.94 -9.63
C ARG A 92 19.34 1.15 -8.58
N HIS A 93 19.21 1.71 -7.39
CA HIS A 93 18.53 1.06 -6.28
C HIS A 93 17.03 0.87 -6.57
N LEU A 94 16.36 1.89 -7.12
CA LEU A 94 14.96 1.80 -7.52
C LEU A 94 14.72 0.70 -8.57
N MET A 95 15.56 0.62 -9.59
CA MET A 95 15.42 -0.39 -10.64
C MET A 95 15.68 -1.81 -10.12
N THR A 96 16.71 -2.02 -9.30
CA THR A 96 17.10 -3.37 -8.87
C THR A 96 16.24 -3.91 -7.73
N HIS A 97 15.84 -3.08 -6.77
CA HIS A 97 15.08 -3.54 -5.60
C HIS A 97 13.57 -3.40 -5.76
N TYR A 98 13.12 -2.37 -6.49
CA TYR A 98 11.71 -2.04 -6.59
C TYR A 98 11.16 -2.15 -8.02
N GLY A 99 12.02 -2.34 -9.03
CA GLY A 99 11.60 -2.34 -10.44
C GLY A 99 11.02 -1.00 -10.91
N LEU A 100 11.21 0.08 -10.14
CA LEU A 100 10.58 1.37 -10.40
C LEU A 100 11.45 2.27 -11.27
N THR A 101 10.81 2.97 -12.20
CA THR A 101 11.46 4.06 -12.93
C THR A 101 11.54 5.31 -12.04
N PRO A 102 12.50 6.22 -12.31
CA PRO A 102 12.54 7.52 -11.65
C PRO A 102 11.21 8.28 -11.64
N ASP A 103 10.45 8.20 -12.73
CA ASP A 103 9.22 8.97 -12.89
C ASP A 103 8.09 8.35 -12.07
N GLN A 104 7.95 7.02 -12.10
CA GLN A 104 7.01 6.29 -11.24
C GLN A 104 7.30 6.52 -9.76
N TYR A 105 8.59 6.61 -9.39
CA TYR A 105 8.96 6.91 -8.01
C TYR A 105 8.58 8.34 -7.60
N ARG A 106 8.69 9.33 -8.50
CA ARG A 106 8.21 10.70 -8.22
C ARG A 106 6.70 10.73 -8.08
N GLU A 107 5.97 10.05 -8.96
CA GLU A 107 4.52 9.97 -8.92
C GLU A 107 4.03 9.29 -7.63
N LYS A 108 4.65 8.16 -7.26
CA LYS A 108 4.35 7.42 -6.03
C LYS A 108 4.48 8.28 -4.76
N TRP A 109 5.47 9.16 -4.72
CA TRP A 109 5.76 10.01 -3.57
C TRP A 109 5.31 11.48 -3.73
N GLY A 110 4.62 11.83 -4.81
CA GLY A 110 4.20 13.20 -5.09
C GLY A 110 5.36 14.20 -5.17
N LEU A 111 6.52 13.78 -5.70
CA LEU A 111 7.72 14.61 -5.79
C LEU A 111 7.68 15.54 -7.00
N ASP A 112 8.32 16.70 -6.85
CA ASP A 112 8.47 17.67 -7.94
C ASP A 112 9.25 17.08 -9.13
N ALA A 113 8.93 17.52 -10.35
CA ALA A 113 9.59 17.07 -11.57
C ALA A 113 11.10 17.34 -11.56
N GLY A 114 11.54 18.40 -10.86
CA GLY A 114 12.95 18.76 -10.68
C GLY A 114 13.70 17.92 -9.65
N TYR A 115 13.06 16.95 -8.99
CA TYR A 115 13.70 16.16 -7.94
C TYR A 115 14.90 15.35 -8.47
N PRO A 116 16.13 15.59 -7.95
CA PRO A 116 17.32 14.89 -8.38
C PRO A 116 17.29 13.44 -7.88
N MET A 117 17.65 12.48 -8.74
CA MET A 117 17.71 11.05 -8.40
C MET A 117 19.11 10.56 -8.04
N VAL A 118 20.04 11.48 -7.96
CA VAL A 118 21.47 11.26 -7.80
C VAL A 118 21.99 12.45 -7.02
N ALA A 119 23.00 12.24 -6.16
CA ALA A 119 23.59 13.31 -5.39
C ALA A 119 24.11 14.44 -6.32
N PRO A 120 23.88 15.73 -6.00
CA PRO A 120 24.29 16.87 -6.84
C PRO A 120 25.78 16.87 -7.19
N ASN A 121 26.69 16.59 -6.24
CA ASN A 121 28.12 16.53 -6.52
C ASN A 121 28.48 15.40 -7.49
N TYR A 122 27.82 14.25 -7.35
CA TYR A 122 28.03 13.11 -8.25
C TYR A 122 27.51 13.41 -9.67
N ALA A 123 26.35 14.07 -9.77
CA ALA A 123 25.80 14.53 -11.05
C ALA A 123 26.71 15.59 -11.72
N ALA A 124 27.23 16.54 -10.93
CA ALA A 124 28.15 17.57 -11.40
C ALA A 124 29.47 16.98 -11.91
N ALA A 125 30.10 16.07 -11.15
CA ALA A 125 31.33 15.39 -11.55
C ALA A 125 31.16 14.59 -12.85
N ARG A 126 30.04 13.86 -12.99
CA ARG A 126 29.75 13.08 -14.19
C ARG A 126 29.42 13.98 -15.40
N SER A 127 28.73 15.10 -15.19
CA SER A 127 28.45 16.09 -16.24
C SER A 127 29.73 16.75 -16.75
N GLN A 128 30.64 17.13 -15.85
CA GLN A 128 31.95 17.69 -16.21
C GLN A 128 32.79 16.68 -17.01
N LEU A 129 32.81 15.41 -16.60
CA LEU A 129 33.51 14.36 -17.34
C LEU A 129 32.92 14.17 -18.74
N ALA A 130 31.59 14.14 -18.87
CA ALA A 130 30.93 14.00 -20.18
C ALA A 130 31.24 15.19 -21.13
N LYS A 131 31.27 16.42 -20.60
CA LYS A 131 31.68 17.61 -21.35
C LYS A 131 33.14 17.52 -21.81
N LYS A 132 34.04 17.08 -20.92
CA LYS A 132 35.46 16.84 -21.23
C LYS A 132 35.64 15.75 -22.30
N MET A 133 34.82 14.70 -22.25
CA MET A 133 34.83 13.58 -23.20
C MET A 133 34.10 13.86 -24.53
N GLY A 134 33.57 15.08 -24.74
CA GLY A 134 33.12 15.54 -26.06
C GLY A 134 31.66 15.35 -26.42
N LEU A 135 30.80 14.95 -25.47
CA LEU A 135 29.35 14.87 -25.68
C LEU A 135 28.73 16.28 -25.59
N GLY A 136 28.71 17.03 -26.70
CA GLY A 136 28.14 18.38 -26.74
C GLY A 136 28.66 19.32 -27.83
N ARG A 137 29.63 18.92 -28.66
CA ARG A 137 30.00 19.73 -29.85
C ARG A 137 28.92 19.57 -30.91
N LYS A 138 27.99 20.54 -30.96
CA LYS A 138 27.06 20.75 -32.10
C LYS A 138 27.92 20.81 -33.37
N ARG A 139 27.81 19.80 -34.24
CA ARG A 139 28.47 19.79 -35.55
C ARG A 139 27.91 21.00 -36.31
N LYS A 140 28.75 22.01 -36.58
CA LYS A 140 28.36 23.20 -37.35
C LYS A 140 28.01 22.71 -38.76
N SER A 141 26.72 22.62 -39.06
CA SER A 141 26.22 22.38 -40.43
C SER A 141 26.78 23.48 -41.32
N ARG A 142 27.55 23.09 -42.34
CA ARG A 142 27.97 23.97 -43.43
C ARG A 142 26.93 23.93 -44.53
#